data_AF-A0A5C6PNJ0-F1
#
_entry.id   AF-A0A5C6PNJ0-F1
#
_cell.length_a   1.000
_cell.length_b   1.000
_cell.length_c   1.000
_cell.angle_alpha   90.00
_cell.angle_beta   90.00
_cell.angle_gamma   90.00
#
_symmetry.space_group_name_H-M   'P 1'
#
loop_
_entity.id
_entity.type
_entity.pdbx_description
1 polymer ?
#
loop_
_entity_poly.entity_id
_entity_poly.type
_entity_poly.pdbx_seq_one_letter_code
_entity_poly.pdbx_strand_id
1 'polypeptide(L)'
;MAYLSVELEPIPDKLMQQRPNANAVRSMEKVLEAHGKYWCSLQRSASTLGCSLSEALQRDTEEAETVSAMASLSVANKHMGKRSEEEPMEEETS
;
A
#
# COMPACT_ATOMS: atom_id res chain seq x y z
N MET A 1 -0.50 14.33 -23.61
CA MET A 1 -1.56 14.79 -22.69
C MET A 1 -2.90 14.45 -23.33
N ALA A 2 -3.65 13.51 -22.77
CA ALA A 2 -5.02 13.27 -23.19
C ALA A 2 -5.88 14.44 -22.66
N TYR A 3 -6.27 15.35 -23.54
CA TYR A 3 -6.84 16.65 -23.18
C TYR A 3 -8.31 16.82 -23.58
N LEU A 4 -9.01 15.72 -23.83
CA LEU A 4 -10.46 15.71 -23.84
C LEU A 4 -10.93 14.65 -22.84
N SER A 5 -12.08 14.90 -22.21
CA SER A 5 -12.91 13.92 -21.51
C SER A 5 -13.47 12.84 -22.45
N VAL A 6 -12.62 12.34 -23.36
CA VAL A 6 -12.86 11.11 -24.10
C VAL A 6 -12.56 10.01 -23.11
N GLU A 7 -13.59 9.22 -22.79
CA GLU A 7 -13.41 7.97 -22.08
C GLU A 7 -12.44 7.12 -22.91
N LEU A 8 -11.23 6.91 -22.39
CA LEU A 8 -10.24 6.09 -23.06
C LEU A 8 -10.77 4.67 -23.16
N GLU A 9 -10.55 4.04 -24.31
CA GLU A 9 -10.87 2.63 -24.47
C GLU A 9 -10.24 1.83 -23.32
N PRO A 10 -11.03 0.98 -22.62
CA PRO A 10 -10.53 0.27 -21.46
C PRO A 10 -9.38 -0.63 -21.87
N ILE A 11 -8.35 -0.68 -21.03
CA ILE A 11 -7.18 -1.50 -21.33
C ILE A 11 -7.63 -2.97 -21.34
N PRO A 12 -7.31 -3.74 -22.41
CA PRO A 12 -7.70 -5.14 -22.49
C PRO A 12 -7.23 -5.96 -21.29
N ASP A 13 -8.09 -6.83 -20.77
CA ASP A 13 -7.82 -7.65 -19.58
C ASP A 13 -6.53 -8.47 -19.71
N LYS A 14 -6.24 -8.98 -20.91
CA LYS A 14 -4.98 -9.68 -21.21
C LYS A 14 -3.74 -8.84 -20.93
N LEU A 15 -3.80 -7.53 -21.20
CA LEU A 15 -2.71 -6.60 -20.92
C LEU A 15 -2.66 -6.21 -19.44
N MET A 16 -3.81 -6.23 -18.75
CA MET A 16 -3.88 -5.99 -17.29
C MET A 16 -3.18 -7.08 -16.49
N GLN A 17 -3.31 -8.34 -16.92
CA GLN A 17 -2.66 -9.49 -16.32
C GLN A 17 -1.26 -9.77 -16.89
N GLN A 18 -0.86 -9.08 -17.97
CA GLN A 18 0.44 -9.30 -18.58
C GLN A 18 1.55 -8.74 -17.68
N ARG A 19 2.47 -9.62 -17.28
CA ARG A 19 3.70 -9.18 -16.62
C ARG A 19 4.66 -8.54 -17.63
N PRO A 20 5.42 -7.51 -17.21
CA PRO A 20 6.49 -6.96 -18.03
C PRO A 20 7.49 -8.04 -18.43
N ASN A 21 8.03 -7.95 -19.65
CA ASN A 21 9.06 -8.88 -20.08
C ASN A 21 10.36 -8.67 -19.28
N ALA A 22 11.20 -9.71 -19.18
CA ALA A 22 12.43 -9.66 -18.38
C ALA A 22 13.41 -8.54 -18.81
N ASN A 23 13.41 -8.15 -20.08
CA ASN A 23 14.26 -7.05 -20.55
C ASN A 23 13.73 -5.69 -20.08
N ALA A 24 12.42 -5.50 -20.06
CA ALA A 24 11.78 -4.31 -19.52
C ALA A 24 12.04 -4.19 -18.01
N VAL A 25 11.85 -5.27 -17.26
CA VAL A 25 12.15 -5.31 -15.81
C VAL A 25 13.61 -4.91 -15.56
N ARG A 26 14.56 -5.58 -16.22
CA ARG A 26 15.99 -5.26 -16.09
C ARG A 26 16.32 -3.81 -16.46
N SER A 27 15.64 -3.26 -17.45
CA SER A 27 15.86 -1.87 -17.87
C SER A 27 15.34 -0.89 -16.83
N MET A 28 14.17 -1.18 -16.23
CA MET A 28 13.60 -0.38 -15.15
C MET A 28 14.44 -0.48 -13.86
N GLU A 29 14.96 -1.66 -13.52
CA GLU A 29 15.87 -1.86 -12.39
C GLU A 29 17.11 -0.96 -12.49
N LYS A 30 17.72 -0.87 -13.67
CA LYS A 30 18.86 0.03 -13.91
C LYS A 30 18.52 1.50 -13.70
N VAL A 31 17.33 1.93 -14.14
CA VAL A 31 16.86 3.31 -13.92
C VAL A 31 16.69 3.57 -12.42
N LEU A 32 16.13 2.61 -11.70
CA LEU A 32 15.99 2.66 -10.25
C LEU A 32 17.33 2.69 -9.52
N GLU A 33 18.34 1.94 -9.97
CA GLU A 33 19.68 1.98 -9.39
C GLU A 33 20.32 3.38 -9.57
N ALA A 34 20.18 3.96 -10.76
CA ALA A 34 20.75 5.28 -11.06
C ALA A 34 20.04 6.43 -10.32
N HIS A 35 18.71 6.37 -10.23
CA HIS A 35 17.88 7.47 -9.74
C HIS A 35 17.31 7.27 -8.34
N GLY A 36 17.29 6.05 -7.81
CA GLY A 36 16.66 5.72 -6.52
C GLY A 36 17.30 6.46 -5.33
N LYS A 37 18.58 6.86 -5.44
CA LYS A 37 19.25 7.70 -4.44
C LYS A 37 18.72 9.13 -4.36
N TYR A 38 18.07 9.62 -5.41
CA TYR A 38 17.55 10.99 -5.48
C TYR A 38 16.05 11.07 -5.23
N TRP A 39 15.32 9.96 -5.45
CA TRP A 39 13.86 9.93 -5.42
C TRP A 39 13.36 8.80 -4.53
N CYS A 40 12.92 9.12 -3.32
CA CYS A 40 12.34 8.14 -2.39
C CYS A 40 11.07 7.46 -2.94
N SER A 41 10.33 8.14 -3.83
CA SER A 41 9.17 7.56 -4.51
C SER A 41 9.53 6.33 -5.35
N LEU A 42 10.70 6.36 -6.01
CA LEU A 42 11.18 5.25 -6.82
C LEU A 42 11.49 4.03 -5.95
N GLN A 43 11.99 4.19 -4.72
CA GLN A 43 12.30 3.05 -3.85
C GLN A 43 11.09 2.14 -3.60
N ARG A 44 9.88 2.71 -3.47
CA ARG A 44 8.65 1.91 -3.33
C ARG A 44 8.30 1.13 -4.60
N SER A 45 8.64 1.68 -5.77
CA SER A 45 8.38 1.08 -7.08
C SER A 45 9.27 -0.12 -7.38
N ALA A 46 10.40 -0.27 -6.67
CA ALA A 46 11.32 -1.39 -6.87
C ALA A 46 10.63 -2.75 -6.67
N SER A 47 9.75 -2.83 -5.69
CA SER A 47 9.05 -4.06 -5.29
C SER A 47 7.95 -4.49 -6.27
N THR A 48 7.56 -3.65 -7.22
CA THR A 48 6.45 -3.88 -8.16
C THR A 48 6.86 -3.99 -9.63
N LEU A 49 8.14 -3.82 -9.96
CA LEU A 49 8.61 -3.80 -11.37
C LEU A 49 8.28 -5.06 -12.20
N GLY A 50 8.15 -6.21 -11.56
CA GLY A 50 7.82 -7.49 -12.21
C GLY A 50 6.34 -7.86 -12.17
N CYS A 51 5.51 -7.06 -11.51
CA CYS A 51 4.08 -7.31 -11.36
C CYS A 51 3.32 -6.85 -12.61
N SER A 52 2.24 -7.55 -12.94
CA SER A 52 1.24 -7.04 -13.89
C SER A 52 0.47 -5.86 -13.28
N LEU A 53 -0.30 -5.14 -14.10
CA LEU A 53 -1.05 -3.98 -13.59
C LEU A 53 -2.10 -4.41 -12.57
N SER A 54 -2.80 -5.52 -12.81
CA SER A 54 -3.78 -6.06 -11.86
C SER A 54 -3.14 -6.46 -10.54
N GLU A 55 -1.97 -7.10 -10.56
CA GLU A 55 -1.25 -7.50 -9.35
C GLU A 55 -0.75 -6.27 -8.56
N ALA A 56 -0.26 -5.24 -9.25
CA ALA A 56 0.17 -4.01 -8.61
C ALA A 56 -1.01 -3.28 -7.96
N LEU A 57 -2.15 -3.19 -8.65
CA LEU A 57 -3.36 -2.54 -8.12
C LEU A 57 -3.92 -3.29 -6.90
N GLN A 58 -3.97 -4.64 -6.96
CA GLN A 58 -4.45 -5.47 -5.86
C GLN A 58 -3.61 -5.24 -4.60
N ARG A 59 -2.28 -5.21 -4.74
CA ARG A 59 -1.36 -4.98 -3.62
C ARG A 59 -1.60 -3.64 -2.95
N ASP A 60 -1.80 -2.58 -3.73
CA ASP A 60 -2.09 -1.24 -3.19
C ASP A 60 -3.41 -1.22 -2.41
N THR A 61 -4.45 -1.93 -2.88
CA THR A 61 -5.70 -2.09 -2.13
C THR A 61 -5.50 -2.87 -0.83
N GLU A 62 -4.75 -3.98 -0.85
CA GLU A 62 -4.50 -4.79 0.35
C GLU A 62 -3.75 -3.99 1.44
N GLU A 63 -2.77 -3.17 1.05
CA GLU A 63 -2.05 -2.28 1.98
C GLU A 63 -3.01 -1.24 2.59
N ALA A 64 -3.85 -0.60 1.76
CA ALA A 64 -4.81 0.39 2.22
C ALA A 64 -5.88 -0.19 3.17
N GLU A 65 -6.39 -1.39 2.86
CA GLU A 65 -7.34 -2.11 3.71
C GLU A 65 -6.73 -2.49 5.06
N THR A 66 -5.46 -2.93 5.06
CA THR A 66 -4.73 -3.26 6.29
C THR A 66 -4.59 -2.03 7.20
N VAL A 67 -4.22 -0.89 6.62
CA VAL A 67 -4.12 0.39 7.36
C VAL A 67 -5.48 0.81 7.91
N SER A 68 -6.55 0.65 7.12
CA SER A 68 -7.92 0.96 7.54
C SER A 68 -8.40 0.09 8.71
N ALA A 69 -8.11 -1.21 8.66
CA ALA A 69 -8.41 -2.14 9.75
C ALA A 69 -7.67 -1.77 11.04
N MET A 70 -6.37 -1.43 10.94
CA MET A 70 -5.58 -0.98 12.09
C MET A 70 -6.11 0.32 12.70
N ALA A 71 -6.50 1.30 11.87
CA ALA A 71 -7.12 2.54 12.34
C ALA A 71 -8.45 2.26 13.06
N SER A 72 -9.28 1.36 12.52
CA SER A 72 -10.54 0.96 13.14
C SER A 72 -10.33 0.33 14.53
N LEU A 73 -9.32 -0.51 14.69
CA LEU A 73 -8.95 -1.09 15.98
C LEU A 73 -8.45 -0.04 16.97
N SER A 74 -7.63 0.93 16.52
CA SER A 74 -7.14 2.01 17.38
C SER A 74 -8.27 2.89 17.93
N VAL A 75 -9.25 3.22 17.09
CA VAL A 75 -10.47 3.95 17.48
C VAL A 75 -11.30 3.12 18.47
N ALA A 76 -11.57 1.85 18.17
CA ALA A 76 -12.29 0.95 19.07
C ALA A 76 -11.60 0.81 20.44
N ASN A 77 -10.26 0.71 20.47
CA ASN A 77 -9.50 0.64 21.70
C ASN A 77 -9.56 1.94 22.52
N LYS A 78 -9.62 3.10 21.86
CA LYS A 78 -9.84 4.41 22.51
C LYS A 78 -11.22 4.50 23.18
N HIS A 79 -12.18 3.71 22.72
CA HIS A 79 -13.55 3.65 23.26
C HIS A 79 -13.65 2.61 24.38
N MET A 80 -12.90 1.50 24.27
CA MET A 80 -12.77 0.46 25.29
C MET A 80 -11.92 0.91 26.50
N GLY A 81 -10.91 1.75 26.30
CA GLY A 81 -10.08 2.32 27.38
C GLY A 81 -10.84 3.23 28.35
N LYS A 82 -12.03 3.74 27.98
CA LYS A 82 -12.92 4.46 28.92
C LYS A 82 -13.69 3.53 29.86
N ARG A 83 -13.57 2.21 29.73
CA ARG A 83 -14.26 1.22 30.56
C ARG A 83 -13.32 0.34 31.38
N SER A 84 -12.01 0.59 31.36
CA SER A 84 -11.02 -0.28 32.04
C SER A 84 -10.00 0.45 32.92
N GLU A 85 -10.27 1.70 33.32
CA GLU A 85 -9.64 2.30 34.52
C GLU A 85 -10.48 1.92 35.76
N GLU A 86 -10.51 0.64 36.11
CA GLU A 86 -10.69 0.21 37.50
C GLU A 86 -9.37 -0.47 37.88
N GLU A 87 -8.41 0.33 38.36
CA GLU A 87 -7.18 -0.18 39.00
C GLU A 87 -7.41 -0.41 40.51
N PRO A 88 -6.67 -1.35 41.12
CA PRO A 88 -7.13 -2.16 42.23
C PRO A 88 -6.62 -1.72 43.62
N MET A 89 -7.52 -1.82 44.60
CA MET A 89 -7.30 -2.20 46.02
C MET A 89 -6.17 -1.51 46.82
N GLU A 90 -6.54 -0.55 47.67
CA GLU A 90 -5.71 -0.14 48.81
C GLU A 90 -5.89 -1.14 49.96
N GLU A 91 -4.87 -1.95 50.22
CA GLU A 91 -4.64 -2.56 51.53
C GLU A 91 -3.92 -1.52 52.40
N GLU A 92 -4.64 -0.89 53.35
CA GLU A 92 -4.02 -0.26 54.50
C GLU A 92 -4.52 -0.92 55.78
N THR A 93 -3.56 -1.51 56.48
CA THR A 93 -3.63 -2.09 57.82
C THR A 93 -4.06 -1.04 58.86
N SER A 94 -5.06 -1.35 59.69
CA SER A 94 -5.19 -0.84 61.08
C SER A 94 -6.08 -1.75 61.92
#